data_AF-A0A3S1QPA6-F1
#
_entry.id   AF-A0A3S1QPA6-F1
#
_cell.length_a   1.000
_cell.length_b   1.000
_cell.length_c   1.000
_cell.angle_alpha   90.00
_cell.angle_beta   90.00
_cell.angle_gamma   90.00
#
_symmetry.space_group_name_H-M   'P 1'
#
loop_
_entity.id
_entity.type
_entity.pdbx_description
1 polymer ?
#
loop_
_entity_poly.entity_id
_entity_poly.type
_entity_poly.pdbx_seq_one_letter_code
_entity_poly.pdbx_strand_id
1 'polypeptide(L)'
;MNAHATVTEQPTETWQFELDALVTHRDMPPMPSIVLSRVRTSKGQEVYGVRSLAFEDPNRDRLIMGEVLKPIDDVAWDVCLLAGTSLDPRATA
;
A
#
# COMPACT_ATOMS: atom_id res chain seq x y z
N MET A 1 -14.56 -19.37 -42.64
CA MET A 1 -13.59 -18.28 -42.37
C MET A 1 -13.83 -17.84 -40.94
N ASN A 2 -13.00 -18.30 -40.00
CA ASN A 2 -13.16 -17.95 -38.59
C ASN A 2 -12.22 -16.79 -38.30
N ALA A 3 -12.80 -15.64 -37.95
CA ALA A 3 -12.06 -14.44 -37.60
C ALA A 3 -11.23 -14.72 -36.34
N HIS A 4 -9.91 -14.55 -36.45
CA HIS A 4 -9.02 -14.49 -35.30
C HIS A 4 -9.39 -13.25 -34.48
N ALA A 5 -9.90 -13.47 -33.26
CA ALA A 5 -10.05 -12.42 -32.28
C ALA A 5 -8.65 -11.86 -31.98
N THR A 6 -8.44 -10.59 -32.30
CA THR A 6 -7.31 -9.80 -31.83
C THR A 6 -7.40 -9.74 -30.30
N VAL A 7 -6.48 -10.41 -29.62
CA VAL A 7 -6.22 -10.19 -28.20
C VAL A 7 -5.65 -8.78 -28.09
N THR A 8 -6.50 -7.81 -27.78
CA THR A 8 -6.04 -6.49 -27.35
C THR A 8 -5.46 -6.68 -25.96
N GLU A 9 -4.13 -6.68 -25.84
CA GLU A 9 -3.45 -6.60 -24.55
C GLU A 9 -4.00 -5.37 -23.81
N GLN A 10 -4.82 -5.60 -22.78
CA GLN A 10 -5.24 -4.50 -21.92
C GLN A 10 -3.98 -3.93 -21.25
N PRO A 11 -3.76 -2.60 -21.28
CA PRO A 11 -2.65 -2.03 -20.56
C PRO A 11 -2.75 -2.46 -19.10
N THR A 12 -1.73 -3.18 -18.61
CA THR A 12 -1.66 -3.59 -17.22
C THR A 12 -1.81 -2.34 -16.37
N GLU A 13 -2.89 -2.26 -15.60
CA GLU A 13 -3.16 -1.09 -14.78
C GLU A 13 -2.07 -0.98 -13.71
N THR A 14 -1.12 -0.05 -13.89
CA THR A 14 -0.01 0.13 -12.95
C THR A 14 -0.47 1.01 -11.79
N TRP A 15 -0.45 0.48 -10.57
CA TRP A 15 -0.70 1.23 -9.34
C TRP A 15 0.62 1.59 -8.67
N GLN A 16 0.67 2.71 -7.95
CA GLN A 16 1.86 3.06 -7.16
C GLN A 16 2.14 2.04 -6.06
N PHE A 17 1.09 1.53 -5.42
CA PHE A 17 1.18 0.49 -4.39
C PHE A 17 0.16 -0.62 -4.68
N GLU A 18 0.62 -1.86 -4.56
CA GLU A 18 -0.24 -3.04 -4.66
C GLU A 18 -1.02 -3.26 -3.36
N LEU A 19 -2.05 -4.10 -3.41
CA LEU A 19 -2.67 -4.62 -2.18
C LEU A 19 -1.61 -5.35 -1.36
N ASP A 20 -1.78 -5.31 -0.04
CA ASP A 20 -0.85 -5.87 0.95
C ASP A 20 0.54 -5.21 0.98
N ALA A 21 0.79 -4.17 0.17
CA ALA A 21 2.02 -3.40 0.24
C ALA A 21 2.14 -2.70 1.60
N LEU A 22 3.35 -2.75 2.17
CA LEU A 22 3.70 -2.02 3.39
C LEU A 22 4.16 -0.60 3.03
N VAL A 23 3.46 0.38 3.56
CA VAL A 23 3.65 1.80 3.26
C VAL A 23 3.75 2.60 4.55
N THR A 24 4.22 3.83 4.44
CA THR A 24 4.15 4.81 5.51
C THR A 24 3.85 6.18 4.93
N HIS A 25 3.35 7.07 5.78
CA HIS A 25 3.21 8.48 5.41
C HIS A 25 4.60 9.13 5.28
N ARG A 26 4.76 10.05 4.33
CA ARG A 26 6.04 10.75 4.11
C ARG A 26 6.38 11.76 5.22
N ASP A 27 5.36 12.34 5.84
CA ASP A 27 5.51 13.30 6.94
C ASP A 27 5.51 12.60 8.32
N MET A 28 6.05 13.26 9.34
CA MET A 28 6.13 12.74 10.72
C MET A 28 4.86 13.07 11.53
N PRO A 29 4.44 12.21 12.48
CA PRO A 29 5.04 10.92 12.85
C PRO A 29 4.85 9.84 11.76
N PRO A 30 5.77 8.86 11.67
CA PRO A 30 5.65 7.77 10.71
C PRO A 30 4.40 6.96 11.02
N MET A 31 3.78 6.41 9.98
CA MET A 31 2.53 5.67 10.10
C MET A 31 2.62 4.37 9.29
N PRO A 32 3.35 3.36 9.80
CA PRO A 32 3.44 2.06 9.14
C PRO A 32 2.03 1.53 8.92
N SER A 33 1.72 1.16 7.69
CA SER A 33 0.38 0.73 7.29
C SER A 33 0.46 -0.33 6.20
N ILE A 34 -0.61 -1.12 6.06
CA ILE A 34 -0.81 -2.05 4.97
C ILE A 34 -1.92 -1.55 4.04
N VAL A 35 -1.73 -1.69 2.73
CA VAL A 35 -2.74 -1.32 1.72
C VAL A 35 -3.84 -2.38 1.66
N LEU A 36 -5.08 -1.97 1.92
CA LEU A 36 -6.27 -2.84 1.89
C LEU A 36 -7.14 -2.61 0.65
N SER A 37 -7.13 -1.40 0.10
CA SER A 37 -7.90 -1.07 -1.10
C SER A 37 -7.25 0.07 -1.87
N ARG A 38 -7.64 0.18 -3.15
CA ARG A 38 -7.15 1.20 -4.07
C ARG A 38 -8.28 1.67 -4.97
N VAL A 39 -8.35 2.97 -5.18
CA VAL A 39 -9.33 3.60 -6.06
C VAL A 39 -8.69 4.78 -6.79
N ARG A 40 -9.13 5.05 -8.01
CA ARG A 40 -8.80 6.28 -8.73
C ARG A 40 -9.97 7.24 -8.69
N THR A 41 -9.70 8.48 -8.34
CA THR A 41 -10.69 9.55 -8.46
C THR A 41 -11.01 9.79 -9.94
N SER A 42 -12.11 10.52 -10.22
CA SER A 42 -12.43 10.94 -11.59
C SER A 42 -11.35 11.82 -12.24
N LYS A 43 -10.44 12.37 -11.44
CA LYS A 43 -9.26 13.13 -11.89
C LYS A 43 -8.01 12.27 -12.07
N GLY A 44 -8.12 10.95 -11.92
CA GLY A 44 -7.01 10.01 -12.06
C GLY A 44 -6.06 9.94 -10.86
N GLN A 45 -6.40 10.56 -9.73
CA GLN A 45 -5.55 10.51 -8.53
C GLN A 45 -5.79 9.20 -7.78
N GLU A 46 -4.73 8.55 -7.35
CA GLU A 46 -4.82 7.30 -6.57
C GLU A 46 -5.10 7.60 -5.10
N VAL A 47 -6.08 6.90 -4.54
CA VAL A 47 -6.45 6.92 -3.12
C VAL A 47 -6.40 5.51 -2.60
N TYR A 48 -5.75 5.33 -1.46
CA TYR A 48 -5.49 4.06 -0.85
C TYR A 48 -6.25 3.95 0.47
N GLY A 49 -7.01 2.87 0.63
CA GLY A 49 -7.48 2.42 1.93
C GLY A 49 -6.34 1.69 2.61
N VAL A 50 -5.90 2.17 3.77
CA VAL A 50 -4.79 1.58 4.52
C VAL A 50 -5.21 1.28 5.95
N ARG A 51 -4.61 0.25 6.54
CA ARG A 51 -4.75 -0.05 7.98
C ARG A 51 -3.44 0.22 8.69
N SER A 52 -3.52 1.05 9.73
CA SER A 52 -2.38 1.35 10.58
C SER A 52 -1.89 0.12 11.32
N LEU A 53 -0.57 -0.03 11.31
CA LEU A 53 0.21 -1.00 12.06
C LEU A 53 1.06 -0.29 13.13
N ALA A 54 0.82 1.00 13.41
CA ALA A 54 1.56 1.73 14.43
C ALA A 54 1.14 1.29 15.85
N PHE A 55 2.08 1.14 16.78
CA PHE A 55 1.78 0.78 18.18
C PHE A 55 0.81 1.77 18.86
N GLU A 56 0.96 3.07 18.58
CA GLU A 56 0.16 4.15 19.19
C GLU A 56 -1.25 4.27 18.62
N ASP A 57 -1.48 3.72 17.43
CA ASP A 57 -2.76 3.81 16.72
C ASP A 57 -3.03 2.51 15.96
N PRO A 58 -3.23 1.39 16.67
CA PRO A 58 -3.27 0.07 16.08
C PRO A 58 -4.59 -0.19 15.33
N ASN A 59 -4.51 -0.84 14.17
CA ASN A 59 -5.66 -1.31 13.38
C ASN A 59 -6.62 -0.22 12.89
N ARG A 60 -6.22 1.05 12.92
CA ARG A 60 -7.08 2.14 12.45
C ARG A 60 -7.03 2.26 10.93
N ASP A 61 -8.21 2.17 10.33
CA ASP A 61 -8.39 2.30 8.88
C ASP A 61 -8.46 3.78 8.46
N ARG A 62 -7.84 4.10 7.33
CA ARG A 62 -7.78 5.46 6.74
C ARG A 62 -7.87 5.40 5.23
N LEU A 63 -8.34 6.50 4.63
CA LEU A 63 -8.21 6.77 3.20
C LEU A 63 -7.14 7.84 3.01
N ILE A 64 -6.12 7.57 2.19
CA ILE A 64 -4.95 8.43 2.03
C ILE A 64 -4.61 8.58 0.54
N MET A 65 -4.21 9.78 0.14
CA MET A 65 -3.74 10.05 -1.21
C MET A 65 -2.41 9.34 -1.48
N GLY A 66 -2.25 8.70 -2.64
CA GLY A 66 -1.00 8.00 -3.02
C GLY A 66 0.23 8.90 -2.98
N GLU A 67 0.08 10.19 -3.29
CA GLU A 67 1.18 11.15 -3.35
C GLU A 67 1.87 11.44 -2.01
N VAL A 68 1.20 11.14 -0.89
CA VAL A 68 1.76 11.31 0.46
C VAL A 68 2.25 9.99 1.07
N LEU A 69 2.03 8.87 0.37
CA LEU A 69 2.52 7.57 0.76
C LEU A 69 3.89 7.29 0.13
N LYS A 70 4.73 6.60 0.89
CA LYS A 70 6.00 6.04 0.45
C LYS A 70 6.08 4.57 0.91
N PRO A 71 6.94 3.74 0.31
CA PRO A 71 7.26 2.43 0.88
C PRO A 71 7.66 2.55 2.34
N ILE A 72 7.34 1.53 3.14
CA ILE A 72 7.76 1.49 4.55
C ILE A 72 9.29 1.64 4.66
N ASP A 73 9.76 2.45 5.61
CA ASP A 73 11.17 2.70 5.87
C ASP A 73 11.56 2.27 7.29
N ASP A 74 12.85 2.34 7.60
CA ASP A 74 13.41 1.87 8.88
C ASP A 74 12.75 2.58 10.07
N VAL A 75 12.49 3.90 9.94
CA VAL A 75 11.85 4.70 11.00
C VAL A 75 10.41 4.26 11.24
N ALA A 76 9.66 3.93 10.19
CA ALA A 76 8.31 3.38 10.35
C ALA A 76 8.33 1.96 10.92
N TRP A 77 9.34 1.16 10.61
CA TRP A 77 9.51 -0.16 11.19
C TRP A 77 9.75 -0.15 12.69
N ASP A 78 10.45 0.86 13.22
CA ASP A 78 10.71 1.00 14.67
C ASP A 78 9.42 1.09 15.50
N VAL A 79 8.33 1.55 14.90
CA VAL A 79 7.02 1.70 15.55
C VAL A 79 5.94 0.76 14.98
N CYS A 80 6.35 -0.21 14.16
CA CYS A 80 5.43 -1.14 13.49
C CYS A 80 5.14 -2.38 14.37
N LEU A 81 3.86 -2.70 14.55
CA LEU A 81 3.38 -3.88 15.27
C LEU A 81 3.85 -5.21 14.69
N LEU A 82 4.19 -5.25 13.40
CA LEU A 82 4.70 -6.47 12.77
C LEU A 82 6.16 -6.73 13.13
N ALA A 83 6.92 -5.70 13.55
CA ALA A 83 8.36 -5.81 13.76
C ALA A 83 8.71 -6.91 14.77
N GLY A 84 9.56 -7.85 14.36
CA GLY A 84 10.01 -8.97 15.21
C GLY A 84 8.97 -10.07 15.45
N THR A 85 7.79 -9.99 14.83
CA THR A 85 6.80 -11.08 14.85
C THR A 85 7.08 -12.08 13.74
N SER A 86 6.40 -13.23 13.75
CA SER A 86 6.45 -14.20 12.65
C SER A 86 5.87 -13.69 11.33
N LEU A 87 5.25 -12.50 11.34
CA LEU A 87 4.68 -11.84 10.18
C LEU A 87 5.58 -10.69 9.69
N ASP A 88 6.74 -10.46 10.30
CA ASP A 88 7.74 -9.51 9.80
C ASP A 88 8.38 -10.07 8.52
N PRO A 89 8.13 -9.49 7.33
CA PRO A 89 8.70 -9.99 6.08
C PRO A 89 10.24 -9.85 6.05
N ARG A 90 10.82 -9.03 6.93
CA ARG A 90 12.29 -8.89 7.06
C ARG A 90 12.91 -10.04 7.83
N ALA A 91 12.14 -10.75 8.68
CA ALA A 91 12.62 -11.88 9.47
C ALA A 91 12.70 -13.18 8.67
N THR A 92 12.09 -13.23 7.48
CA THR A 92 12.08 -14.39 6.57
C THR A 92 13.16 -14.34 5.47
N ALA A 93 14.07 -13.36 5.51
CA ALA A 93 15.17 -13.20 4.55
C ALA A 93 16.52 -13.66 5.10
#